data_AF-A0A3P3YAP6-F1
#
_entry.id   AF-A0A3P3YAP6-F1
#
_cell.length_a   1.000
_cell.length_b   1.000
_cell.length_c   1.000
_cell.angle_alpha   90.00
_cell.angle_beta   90.00
_cell.angle_gamma   90.00
#
_symmetry.space_group_name_H-M   'P 1'
#
loop_
_entity.id
_entity.type
_entity.pdbx_description
1 polymer ?
#
loop_
_entity_poly.entity_id
_entity_poly.type
_entity_poly.pdbx_seq_one_letter_code
_entity_poly.pdbx_strand_id
1 'polypeptide(L)'
;MVPREAYKWQTGLCDRLDLRGRIRVAREGINGTVSGTADAVRQYMEQVDQLGLFPGMQWKVSPSEIGHAFPSMIVSLRDTIVNMGAKLAHNPATNGRLAEASALAGRLQGKRVLMYCTGGIRCEMASSYLKSLGVDRVAQLHGGIHEYLKAYPDGGRFRGKNFVFDERIAIPSNDATVVGRCRVCSRSFDDYSQKRRCVHCRILVVCCDTCHDAGVPLPCDSKSPR
;
A
#
# COMPACT_ATOMS: atom_id res chain seq x y z
N MET A 1 -19.95 -16.22 -3.48
CA MET A 1 -20.04 -15.44 -2.24
C MET A 1 -20.15 -13.96 -2.58
N VAL A 2 -21.20 -13.27 -2.15
CA VAL A 2 -21.36 -11.81 -2.41
C VAL A 2 -20.57 -10.97 -1.40
N PRO A 3 -20.27 -9.68 -1.66
CA PRO A 3 -19.40 -8.88 -0.78
C PRO A 3 -19.84 -8.84 0.70
N ARG A 4 -21.15 -8.77 0.98
CA ARG A 4 -21.65 -8.78 2.36
C ARG A 4 -21.41 -10.11 3.08
N GLU A 5 -21.49 -11.24 2.37
CA GLU A 5 -21.17 -12.56 2.92
C GLU A 5 -19.66 -12.68 3.18
N ALA A 6 -18.84 -12.27 2.21
CA ALA A 6 -17.38 -12.24 2.37
C ALA A 6 -16.96 -11.35 3.54
N TYR A 7 -17.56 -10.18 3.71
CA TYR A 7 -17.34 -9.33 4.88
C TYR A 7 -17.62 -10.04 6.20
N LYS A 8 -18.79 -10.70 6.33
CA LYS A 8 -19.16 -11.43 7.55
C LYS A 8 -18.22 -12.61 7.80
N TRP A 9 -17.91 -13.36 6.75
CA TRP A 9 -17.02 -14.52 6.82
C TRP A 9 -15.61 -14.11 7.26
N GLN A 10 -15.04 -13.08 6.63
CA GLN A 10 -13.72 -12.54 6.97
C GLN A 10 -13.68 -12.03 8.41
N THR A 11 -14.72 -11.29 8.83
CA THR A 11 -14.81 -10.77 10.19
C THR A 11 -14.83 -11.91 11.21
N GLY A 12 -15.70 -12.92 11.00
CA GLY A 12 -15.80 -14.06 11.91
C GLY A 12 -14.56 -14.95 11.92
N LEU A 13 -13.90 -15.15 10.77
CA LEU A 13 -12.66 -15.93 10.70
C LEU A 13 -11.52 -15.22 11.46
N CYS A 14 -11.32 -13.92 11.20
CA CYS A 14 -10.28 -13.17 11.88
C CYS A 14 -10.50 -13.10 13.40
N ASP A 15 -11.74 -12.97 13.85
CA ASP A 15 -12.08 -12.98 15.27
C ASP A 15 -11.76 -14.32 15.94
N ARG A 16 -12.18 -15.45 15.34
CA ARG A 16 -11.89 -16.80 15.86
C ARG A 16 -10.40 -17.12 15.96
N LEU A 17 -9.60 -16.56 15.05
CA LEU A 17 -8.16 -16.81 14.98
C LEU A 17 -7.32 -15.74 15.72
N ASP A 18 -7.97 -14.82 16.44
CA ASP A 18 -7.33 -13.66 17.10
C ASP A 18 -6.39 -12.89 16.15
N LEU A 19 -6.85 -12.64 14.93
CA LEU A 19 -6.10 -11.91 13.91
C LEU A 19 -6.38 -10.42 13.98
N ARG A 20 -5.35 -9.62 13.78
CA ARG A 20 -5.42 -8.17 13.62
C ARG A 20 -4.97 -7.77 12.23
N GLY A 21 -5.47 -6.66 11.71
CA GLY A 21 -5.22 -6.34 10.31
C GLY A 21 -6.22 -5.40 9.70
N ARG A 22 -6.15 -5.27 8.38
CA ARG A 22 -7.02 -4.44 7.55
C ARG A 22 -7.42 -5.24 6.33
N ILE A 23 -8.70 -5.54 6.17
CA ILE A 23 -9.26 -6.19 4.96
C ILE A 23 -10.27 -5.25 4.32
N ARG A 24 -10.16 -5.10 3.00
CA ARG A 24 -11.16 -4.48 2.14
C ARG A 24 -11.84 -5.56 1.33
N VAL A 25 -13.16 -5.53 1.35
CA VAL A 25 -14.00 -6.40 0.54
C VAL A 25 -14.78 -5.50 -0.41
N ALA A 26 -14.69 -5.79 -1.70
CA ALA A 26 -15.41 -5.10 -2.75
C ALA A 26 -16.02 -6.11 -3.73
N ARG A 27 -16.79 -5.63 -4.70
CA ARG A 27 -17.37 -6.48 -5.73
C ARG A 27 -16.30 -7.18 -6.58
N GLU A 28 -15.18 -6.50 -6.81
CA GLU A 28 -14.04 -6.98 -7.60
C GLU A 28 -13.12 -7.95 -6.84
N GLY A 29 -13.32 -8.14 -5.52
CA GLY A 29 -12.54 -9.11 -4.75
C GLY A 29 -12.21 -8.63 -3.33
N ILE A 30 -11.06 -9.10 -2.82
CA ILE A 30 -10.53 -8.75 -1.50
C ILE A 30 -9.09 -8.24 -1.59
N ASN A 31 -8.72 -7.35 -0.67
CA ASN A 31 -7.34 -6.93 -0.46
C ASN A 31 -7.15 -6.67 1.02
N GLY A 32 -6.12 -7.27 1.62
CA GLY A 32 -5.86 -7.02 3.02
C GLY A 32 -4.55 -7.59 3.52
N THR A 33 -4.27 -7.23 4.76
CA THR A 33 -3.17 -7.76 5.55
C THR A 33 -3.76 -8.24 6.87
N VAL A 34 -3.38 -9.44 7.30
CA VAL A 34 -3.64 -9.99 8.62
C VAL A 34 -2.31 -10.25 9.33
N SER A 35 -2.34 -10.22 10.66
CA SER A 35 -1.21 -10.45 11.55
C SER A 35 -1.69 -11.21 12.77
N GLY A 36 -0.90 -12.19 13.20
CA GLY A 36 -1.14 -13.03 14.36
C GLY A 36 0.00 -14.03 14.48
N THR A 37 -0.22 -15.09 15.27
CA THR A 37 0.76 -16.18 15.38
C THR A 37 0.95 -16.87 14.02
N ALA A 38 2.11 -17.51 13.83
CA ALA A 38 2.39 -18.25 12.59
C ALA A 38 1.31 -19.30 12.29
N ASP A 39 0.80 -19.96 13.33
CA ASP A 39 -0.27 -20.94 13.21
C ASP A 39 -1.61 -20.32 12.82
N ALA A 40 -2.03 -19.22 13.47
CA ALA A 40 -3.26 -18.52 13.12
C ALA A 40 -3.24 -17.98 11.67
N VAL A 41 -2.10 -17.43 11.23
CA VAL A 41 -1.92 -16.97 9.86
C VAL A 41 -1.98 -18.14 8.87
N ARG A 42 -1.35 -19.28 9.18
CA ARG A 42 -1.43 -20.50 8.37
C ARG A 42 -2.87 -21.00 8.23
N GLN A 43 -3.60 -21.12 9.35
CA GLN A 43 -5.00 -21.53 9.35
C GLN A 43 -5.90 -20.58 8.54
N TYR A 44 -5.64 -19.27 8.60
CA TYR A 44 -6.36 -18.29 7.80
C TYR A 44 -6.13 -18.48 6.30
N MET A 45 -4.87 -18.66 5.87
CA MET A 45 -4.54 -18.92 4.46
C MET A 45 -5.23 -20.18 3.95
N GLU A 46 -5.15 -21.28 4.70
CA GLU A 46 -5.78 -22.55 4.36
C GLU A 46 -7.31 -22.42 4.22
N GLN A 47 -7.98 -21.74 5.17
CA GLN A 47 -9.43 -21.56 5.10
C GLN A 47 -9.87 -20.65 3.96
N VAL A 48 -9.07 -19.63 3.60
CA VAL A 48 -9.35 -18.79 2.41
C VAL A 48 -9.16 -19.59 1.13
N ASP A 49 -8.10 -20.38 1.02
CA ASP A 49 -7.82 -21.20 -0.16
C ASP A 49 -8.88 -22.29 -0.35
N GLN A 50 -9.38 -22.90 0.73
CA GLN A 50 -10.47 -23.88 0.72
C GLN A 50 -11.79 -23.34 0.17
N LEU A 51 -12.01 -22.02 0.16
CA LEU A 51 -13.18 -21.45 -0.48
C LEU A 51 -13.16 -21.63 -2.01
N GLY A 52 -11.97 -21.84 -2.61
CA GLY A 52 -11.81 -21.99 -4.05
C GLY A 52 -12.14 -20.73 -4.87
N LEU A 53 -12.38 -19.60 -4.19
CA LEU A 53 -12.84 -18.34 -4.83
C LEU A 53 -11.70 -17.54 -5.48
N PHE A 54 -10.45 -17.80 -5.09
CA PHE A 54 -9.28 -17.01 -5.49
C PHE A 54 -8.18 -17.91 -6.06
N PRO A 55 -8.39 -18.53 -7.24
CA PRO A 55 -7.37 -19.36 -7.85
C PRO A 55 -6.09 -18.55 -8.10
N GLY A 56 -4.94 -19.06 -7.65
CA GLY A 56 -3.65 -18.38 -7.80
C GLY A 56 -3.42 -17.22 -6.84
N MET A 57 -4.14 -17.15 -5.71
CA MET A 57 -3.87 -16.19 -4.64
C MET A 57 -2.39 -16.21 -4.23
N GLN A 58 -1.75 -15.04 -4.23
CA GLN A 58 -0.36 -14.89 -3.81
C GLN A 58 -0.28 -14.41 -2.37
N TRP A 59 0.05 -15.32 -1.46
CA TRP A 59 0.29 -14.99 -0.06
C TRP A 59 1.69 -14.41 0.16
N LYS A 60 1.75 -13.24 0.80
CA LYS A 60 3.02 -12.58 1.18
C LYS A 60 3.14 -12.57 2.69
N VAL A 61 4.01 -13.44 3.20
CA VAL A 61 4.27 -13.58 4.63
C VAL A 61 5.59 -12.89 4.98
N SER A 62 5.62 -12.24 6.14
CA SER A 62 6.81 -11.62 6.72
C SER A 62 6.74 -11.71 8.25
N PRO A 63 7.84 -12.07 8.94
CA PRO A 63 7.88 -12.06 10.39
C PRO A 63 7.73 -10.63 10.95
N SER A 64 7.30 -10.55 12.21
CA SER A 64 7.17 -9.31 12.97
C SER A 64 7.71 -9.55 14.37
N GLU A 65 8.72 -8.79 14.76
CA GLU A 65 9.37 -8.89 16.09
C GLU A 65 8.56 -8.18 17.19
N ILE A 66 7.63 -7.31 16.81
CA ILE A 66 6.78 -6.52 17.72
C ILE A 66 5.46 -7.23 18.07
N GLY A 67 5.31 -8.50 17.70
CA GLY A 67 4.04 -9.22 17.79
C GLY A 67 3.09 -8.80 16.66
N HIS A 68 1.83 -8.46 16.98
CA HIS A 68 0.88 -7.98 15.99
C HIS A 68 1.37 -6.67 15.33
N ALA A 69 1.35 -6.63 14.00
CA ALA A 69 1.69 -5.42 13.25
C ALA A 69 0.54 -4.40 13.18
N PHE A 70 -0.62 -4.73 13.76
CA PHE A 70 -1.81 -3.87 13.75
C PHE A 70 -2.42 -3.81 15.15
N PRO A 71 -2.96 -2.65 15.56
CA PRO A 71 -3.54 -2.50 16.89
C PRO A 71 -4.90 -3.20 17.04
N SER A 72 -5.60 -3.42 15.92
CA SER A 72 -6.94 -4.01 15.90
C SER A 72 -7.23 -4.68 14.56
N MET A 73 -8.32 -5.45 14.46
CA MET A 73 -8.86 -5.91 13.18
C MET A 73 -9.88 -4.92 12.62
N ILE A 74 -9.78 -4.60 11.33
CA ILE A 74 -10.83 -3.87 10.60
C ILE A 74 -11.07 -4.58 9.27
N VAL A 75 -12.28 -5.12 9.10
CA VAL A 75 -12.82 -5.51 7.81
C VAL A 75 -13.74 -4.39 7.33
N SER A 76 -13.64 -3.98 6.07
CA SER A 76 -14.49 -2.92 5.51
C SER A 76 -15.03 -3.28 4.15
N LEU A 77 -16.33 -3.02 3.94
CA LEU A 77 -16.93 -2.99 2.61
C LEU A 77 -16.50 -1.71 1.90
N ARG A 78 -16.07 -1.84 0.65
CA ARG A 78 -15.59 -0.74 -0.19
C ARG A 78 -16.11 -0.91 -1.61
N ASP A 79 -16.14 0.18 -2.36
CA ASP A 79 -16.44 0.13 -3.79
C ASP A 79 -15.31 -0.55 -4.57
N THR A 80 -14.05 -0.34 -4.15
CA THR A 80 -12.85 -0.93 -4.74
C THR A 80 -11.90 -1.50 -3.67
N ILE A 81 -11.14 -2.54 -4.02
CA ILE A 81 -10.12 -3.15 -3.14
C ILE A 81 -8.87 -2.27 -3.01
N VAL A 82 -8.63 -1.40 -3.99
CA VAL A 82 -7.57 -0.41 -3.99
C VAL A 82 -8.16 0.96 -4.28
N ASN A 83 -7.94 1.91 -3.37
CA ASN A 83 -8.22 3.30 -3.64
C ASN A 83 -7.09 3.88 -4.50
N MET A 84 -7.34 4.03 -5.81
CA MET A 84 -6.42 4.67 -6.75
C MET A 84 -6.48 6.21 -6.71
N GLY A 85 -7.18 6.76 -5.71
CA GLY A 85 -7.57 8.17 -5.67
C GLY A 85 -8.77 8.43 -6.60
N ALA A 86 -9.55 9.47 -6.29
CA ALA A 86 -10.71 9.91 -7.08
C ALA A 86 -10.40 10.28 -8.55
N LYS A 87 -9.13 10.18 -8.97
CA LYS A 87 -8.60 10.54 -10.30
C LYS A 87 -8.44 9.35 -11.26
N LEU A 88 -8.51 8.12 -10.78
CA LEU A 88 -8.26 6.91 -11.59
C LEU A 88 -9.39 5.87 -11.52
N ALA A 89 -10.40 6.07 -10.67
CA ALA A 89 -11.59 5.23 -10.66
C ALA A 89 -12.45 5.57 -11.89
N HIS A 90 -12.72 4.58 -12.72
CA HIS A 90 -13.61 4.71 -13.87
C HIS A 90 -15.02 5.05 -13.36
N ASN A 91 -15.38 6.33 -13.37
CA ASN A 91 -16.74 6.82 -13.15
C ASN A 91 -17.17 7.55 -14.42
N PRO A 92 -18.18 7.05 -15.17
CA PRO A 92 -18.65 7.67 -16.41
C PRO A 92 -19.15 9.11 -16.28
N ALA A 93 -19.38 9.61 -15.06
CA ALA A 93 -20.10 10.85 -14.81
C ALA A 93 -19.24 12.13 -14.66
N THR A 94 -17.94 12.12 -14.95
CA THR A 94 -17.10 13.33 -14.74
C THR A 94 -16.22 13.72 -15.91
N ASN A 95 -16.72 14.65 -16.73
CA ASN A 95 -16.06 15.21 -17.92
C ASN A 95 -14.72 15.93 -17.64
N GLY A 96 -14.44 16.40 -16.41
CA GLY A 96 -13.16 17.05 -16.07
C GLY A 96 -11.97 16.10 -15.90
N ARG A 97 -12.18 14.78 -15.86
CA ARG A 97 -11.18 13.77 -15.45
C ARG A 97 -10.47 13.07 -16.62
N LEU A 98 -11.07 13.09 -17.81
CA LEU A 98 -10.47 12.57 -19.04
C LEU A 98 -9.27 13.41 -19.50
N ALA A 99 -9.26 14.71 -19.23
CA ALA A 99 -8.18 15.61 -19.65
C ALA A 99 -6.85 15.33 -18.95
N GLU A 100 -6.86 15.11 -17.62
CA GLU A 100 -5.63 14.77 -16.87
C GLU A 100 -5.09 13.38 -17.27
N ALA A 101 -5.99 12.41 -17.46
CA ALA A 101 -5.65 11.06 -17.89
C ALA A 101 -5.06 11.04 -19.32
N SER A 102 -5.68 11.78 -20.25
CA SER A 102 -5.21 11.94 -21.62
C SER A 102 -3.87 12.68 -21.67
N ALA A 103 -3.70 13.74 -20.87
CA ALA A 103 -2.42 14.44 -20.76
C ALA A 103 -1.30 13.54 -20.21
N LEU A 104 -1.60 12.70 -19.22
CA LEU A 104 -0.65 11.71 -18.71
C LEU A 104 -0.30 10.68 -19.79
N ALA A 105 -1.29 10.14 -20.49
CA ALA A 105 -1.09 9.19 -21.58
C ALA A 105 -0.21 9.79 -22.68
N GLY A 106 -0.52 11.01 -23.13
CA GLY A 106 0.29 11.74 -24.11
C GLY A 106 1.75 11.93 -23.67
N ARG A 107 1.99 12.22 -22.38
CA ARG A 107 3.37 12.34 -21.83
C ARG A 107 4.13 11.02 -21.79
N LEU A 108 3.43 9.90 -21.76
CA LEU A 108 3.99 8.55 -21.69
C LEU A 108 4.06 7.86 -23.05
N GLN A 109 3.47 8.45 -24.10
CA GLN A 109 3.43 7.84 -25.43
C GLN A 109 4.84 7.54 -25.96
N GLY A 110 5.01 6.33 -26.50
CA GLY A 110 6.28 5.81 -27.01
C GLY A 110 7.33 5.44 -25.93
N LYS A 111 7.12 5.81 -24.66
CA LYS A 111 8.08 5.54 -23.57
C LYS A 111 7.88 4.14 -23.01
N ARG A 112 8.99 3.54 -22.55
CA ARG A 112 8.95 2.36 -21.68
C ARG A 112 8.62 2.81 -20.27
N VAL A 113 7.49 2.37 -19.74
CA VAL A 113 7.02 2.71 -18.39
C VAL A 113 7.18 1.48 -17.50
N LEU A 114 8.04 1.58 -16.48
CA LEU A 114 8.13 0.58 -15.42
C LEU A 114 7.39 1.10 -14.18
N MET A 115 6.43 0.32 -13.71
CA MET A 115 5.66 0.63 -12.51
C MET A 115 6.01 -0.29 -11.35
N TYR A 116 6.04 0.26 -10.14
CA TYR A 116 6.20 -0.53 -8.92
C TYR A 116 5.46 0.12 -7.75
N CYS A 117 5.10 -0.71 -6.77
CA CYS A 117 4.59 -0.29 -5.49
C CYS A 117 4.98 -1.34 -4.43
N THR A 118 4.65 -1.10 -3.16
CA THR A 118 5.04 -1.99 -2.04
C THR A 118 4.75 -3.47 -2.33
N GLY A 119 3.50 -3.79 -2.68
CA GLY A 119 3.02 -5.17 -2.86
C GLY A 119 2.45 -5.51 -4.24
N GLY A 120 2.64 -4.66 -5.25
CA GLY A 120 2.20 -4.91 -6.63
C GLY A 120 0.76 -4.50 -6.97
N ILE A 121 -0.21 -4.61 -6.05
CA ILE A 121 -1.65 -4.46 -6.36
C ILE A 121 -2.04 -3.12 -7.02
N ARG A 122 -1.41 -2.00 -6.64
CA ARG A 122 -1.66 -0.70 -7.31
C ARG A 122 -1.17 -0.68 -8.75
N CYS A 123 -0.10 -1.42 -9.04
CA CYS A 123 0.48 -1.51 -10.38
C CYS A 123 -0.39 -2.37 -11.30
N GLU A 124 -1.02 -3.44 -10.80
CA GLU A 124 -2.00 -4.23 -11.58
C GLU A 124 -3.12 -3.33 -12.11
N MET A 125 -3.73 -2.54 -11.22
CA MET A 125 -4.82 -1.63 -11.60
C MET A 125 -4.34 -0.49 -12.50
N ALA A 126 -3.22 0.15 -12.17
CA ALA A 126 -2.72 1.28 -12.93
C ALA A 126 -2.18 0.88 -14.30
N SER A 127 -1.53 -0.28 -14.43
CA SER A 127 -1.00 -0.73 -15.72
C SER A 127 -2.13 -1.05 -16.69
N SER A 128 -3.20 -1.70 -16.21
CA SER A 128 -4.43 -1.90 -16.99
C SER A 128 -5.05 -0.56 -17.40
N TYR A 129 -5.11 0.41 -16.50
CA TYR A 129 -5.64 1.73 -16.82
C TYR A 129 -4.79 2.47 -17.87
N LEU A 130 -3.47 2.51 -17.74
CA LEU A 130 -2.59 3.14 -18.72
C LEU A 130 -2.69 2.47 -20.11
N LYS A 131 -2.80 1.15 -20.15
CA LYS A 131 -3.04 0.40 -21.39
C LYS A 131 -4.37 0.81 -22.04
N SER A 132 -5.44 0.97 -21.25
CA SER A 132 -6.73 1.45 -21.77
C SER A 132 -6.69 2.88 -22.34
N LEU A 133 -5.69 3.67 -21.95
CA LEU A 133 -5.42 5.02 -22.48
C LEU A 133 -4.47 5.01 -23.70
N GLY A 134 -4.05 3.85 -24.20
CA GLY A 134 -3.18 3.71 -25.37
C GLY A 134 -1.67 3.80 -25.07
N VAL A 135 -1.26 3.62 -23.80
CA VAL A 135 0.15 3.49 -23.43
C VAL A 135 0.57 2.03 -23.53
N ASP A 136 1.26 1.67 -24.62
CA ASP A 136 1.49 0.27 -24.96
C ASP A 136 2.65 -0.39 -24.18
N ARG A 137 3.72 0.36 -23.89
CA ARG A 137 4.97 -0.18 -23.34
C ARG A 137 5.02 -0.10 -21.82
N VAL A 138 4.02 -0.68 -21.15
CA VAL A 138 3.91 -0.70 -19.69
C VAL A 138 4.34 -2.04 -19.13
N ALA A 139 5.37 -2.02 -18.28
CA ALA A 139 5.83 -3.13 -17.48
C ALA A 139 5.61 -2.82 -15.99
N GLN A 140 5.51 -3.86 -15.17
CA GLN A 140 5.38 -3.74 -13.73
C GLN A 140 6.30 -4.71 -13.01
N LEU A 141 6.76 -4.31 -11.82
CA LEU A 141 7.51 -5.17 -10.94
C LEU A 141 6.58 -6.22 -10.30
N HIS A 142 6.61 -7.45 -10.81
CA HIS A 142 5.82 -8.55 -10.28
C HIS A 142 6.12 -8.75 -8.79
N GLY A 143 5.08 -8.88 -7.97
CA GLY A 143 5.23 -8.98 -6.52
C GLY A 143 5.55 -7.68 -5.78
N GLY A 144 5.90 -6.60 -6.51
CA GLY A 144 6.26 -5.30 -5.94
C GLY A 144 7.63 -5.26 -5.27
N ILE A 145 7.89 -4.20 -4.52
CA ILE A 145 9.16 -3.99 -3.80
C ILE A 145 9.44 -5.14 -2.81
N HIS A 146 8.39 -5.72 -2.22
CA HIS A 146 8.52 -6.82 -1.25
C HIS A 146 9.22 -8.04 -1.85
N GLU A 147 8.77 -8.52 -3.00
CA GLU A 147 9.40 -9.67 -3.67
C GLU A 147 10.78 -9.30 -4.25
N TYR A 148 10.95 -8.05 -4.68
CA TYR A 148 12.26 -7.56 -5.13
C TYR A 148 13.31 -7.62 -4.02
N LEU A 149 13.01 -7.14 -2.81
CA LEU A 149 13.96 -7.18 -1.69
C LEU A 149 14.24 -8.59 -1.17
N LYS A 150 13.32 -9.55 -1.38
CA LYS A 150 13.60 -10.97 -1.14
C LYS A 150 14.56 -11.55 -2.18
N ALA A 151 14.34 -11.23 -3.46
CA ALA A 151 15.17 -11.71 -4.56
C ALA A 151 16.57 -11.08 -4.56
N TYR A 152 16.69 -9.85 -4.03
CA TYR A 152 17.95 -9.11 -3.90
C TYR A 152 18.17 -8.70 -2.44
N PRO A 153 18.66 -9.61 -1.59
CA PRO A 153 18.89 -9.32 -0.17
C PRO A 153 19.89 -8.18 0.05
N ASP A 154 20.84 -7.96 -0.86
CA ASP A 154 21.78 -6.83 -0.84
C ASP A 154 21.10 -5.48 -1.15
N GLY A 155 19.79 -5.46 -1.38
CA GLY A 155 18.99 -4.30 -1.77
C GLY A 155 19.00 -4.03 -3.27
N GLY A 156 19.88 -4.66 -4.06
CA GLY A 156 20.00 -4.45 -5.50
C GLY A 156 20.04 -2.97 -5.90
N ARG A 157 19.03 -2.53 -6.65
CA ARG A 157 18.84 -1.13 -7.09
C ARG A 157 17.92 -0.32 -6.18
N PHE A 158 17.34 -0.94 -5.16
CA PHE A 158 16.51 -0.24 -4.18
C PHE A 158 17.42 0.56 -3.23
N ARG A 159 16.98 1.77 -2.86
CA ARG A 159 17.69 2.67 -1.95
C ARG A 159 16.77 3.13 -0.84
N GLY A 160 17.24 3.11 0.40
CA GLY A 160 16.50 3.52 1.58
C GLY A 160 15.58 2.45 2.16
N LYS A 161 14.41 2.86 2.65
CA LYS A 161 13.46 2.01 3.40
C LYS A 161 12.14 1.88 2.65
N ASN A 162 11.59 0.67 2.60
CA ASN A 162 10.31 0.40 1.96
C ASN A 162 9.14 0.68 2.92
N PHE A 163 8.35 1.71 2.65
CA PHE A 163 7.20 2.07 3.47
C PHE A 163 6.11 0.98 3.44
N VAL A 164 5.64 0.59 4.62
CA VAL A 164 4.56 -0.40 4.84
C VAL A 164 3.43 0.20 5.67
N PHE A 165 2.20 -0.27 5.41
CA PHE A 165 0.97 0.33 5.93
C PHE A 165 0.53 -0.30 7.27
N ASP A 166 1.48 -0.57 8.14
CA ASP A 166 1.30 -1.21 9.44
C ASP A 166 2.25 -0.60 10.50
N GLU A 167 2.26 -1.11 11.73
CA GLU A 167 3.04 -0.54 12.84
C GLU A 167 4.55 -0.63 12.67
N ARG A 168 5.05 -1.43 11.72
CA ARG A 168 6.47 -1.44 11.35
C ARG A 168 6.87 -0.17 10.61
N ILE A 169 5.91 0.47 9.93
CA ILE A 169 6.02 1.74 9.17
C ILE A 169 6.96 1.66 7.96
N ALA A 170 8.15 1.10 8.09
CA ALA A 170 9.07 0.85 7.00
C ALA A 170 9.89 -0.42 7.26
N ILE A 171 10.19 -1.15 6.19
CA ILE A 171 11.11 -2.29 6.20
C ILE A 171 12.42 -1.79 5.59
N PRO A 172 13.54 -1.83 6.33
CA PRO A 172 14.83 -1.43 5.80
C PRO A 172 15.26 -2.38 4.68
N SER A 173 15.97 -1.83 3.69
CA SER A 173 16.83 -2.67 2.85
C SER A 173 18.19 -2.82 3.53
N ASN A 174 19.03 -3.73 3.05
CA ASN A 174 20.42 -3.83 3.51
C ASN A 174 21.29 -2.63 3.07
N ASP A 175 20.72 -1.69 2.32
CA ASP A 175 21.36 -0.42 1.99
C ASP A 175 21.01 0.65 3.04
N ALA A 176 22.04 1.12 3.76
CA ALA A 176 21.92 2.15 4.79
C ALA A 176 21.78 3.59 4.23
N THR A 177 21.68 3.75 2.90
CA THR A 177 21.55 5.06 2.26
C THR A 177 20.26 5.76 2.70
N VAL A 178 20.43 6.90 3.39
CA VAL A 178 19.32 7.80 3.74
C VAL A 178 18.95 8.62 2.51
N VAL A 179 17.83 8.26 1.88
CA VAL A 179 17.29 8.96 0.70
C VAL A 179 16.38 10.15 1.06
N GLY A 180 15.87 10.17 2.29
CA GLY A 180 14.94 11.17 2.79
C GLY A 180 15.62 12.42 3.34
N ARG A 181 14.85 13.49 3.46
CA ARG A 181 15.25 14.72 4.15
C ARG A 181 14.12 15.18 5.08
N CYS A 182 14.49 15.72 6.23
CA CYS A 182 13.54 16.37 7.12
C CYS A 182 12.82 17.50 6.37
N ARG A 183 11.49 17.50 6.41
CA ARG A 183 10.68 18.49 5.70
C ARG A 183 10.85 19.91 6.23
N VAL A 184 11.31 20.06 7.48
CA VAL A 184 11.50 21.35 8.16
C VAL A 184 12.90 21.92 7.88
N CYS A 185 13.96 21.21 8.29
CA CYS A 185 15.34 21.71 8.19
C CYS A 185 16.15 21.14 7.03
N SER A 186 15.58 20.26 6.20
CA SER A 186 16.23 19.61 5.05
C SER A 186 17.43 18.69 5.36
N ARG A 187 17.79 18.47 6.62
CA ARG A 187 18.84 17.49 6.98
C ARG A 187 18.46 16.07 6.55
N SER A 188 19.45 15.24 6.21
CA SER A 188 19.24 13.83 5.89
C SER A 188 18.52 13.11 7.02
N PHE A 189 17.36 12.55 6.71
CA PHE A 189 16.49 11.85 7.65
C PHE A 189 15.39 11.10 6.89
N ASP A 190 15.15 9.84 7.21
CA ASP A 190 14.14 9.01 6.53
C ASP A 190 13.31 8.14 7.47
N ASP A 191 13.42 8.36 8.79
CA ASP A 191 12.62 7.64 9.77
C ASP A 191 11.20 8.19 9.86
N TYR A 192 10.24 7.33 9.56
CA TYR A 192 8.84 7.61 9.78
C TYR A 192 8.41 7.21 11.19
N SER A 193 7.51 7.99 11.78
CA SER A 193 6.94 7.70 13.10
C SER A 193 5.48 8.11 13.14
N GLN A 194 4.66 7.32 13.86
CA GLN A 194 3.25 7.62 14.10
C GLN A 194 3.05 8.99 14.79
N LYS A 195 4.07 9.48 15.50
CA LYS A 195 4.08 10.77 16.20
C LYS A 195 4.26 11.96 15.23
N ARG A 196 4.81 11.72 14.04
CA ARG A 196 5.19 12.76 13.07
C ARG A 196 4.13 12.86 11.97
N ARG A 197 3.03 13.53 12.29
CA ARG A 197 1.89 13.69 11.37
C ARG A 197 1.60 15.16 11.13
N CYS A 198 1.30 15.51 9.88
CA CYS A 198 0.81 16.83 9.53
C CYS A 198 -0.39 17.22 10.40
N VAL A 199 -0.39 18.46 10.91
CA VAL A 199 -1.46 18.97 11.78
C VAL A 199 -2.81 19.12 11.07
N HIS A 200 -2.80 19.23 9.73
CA HIS A 200 -4.02 19.40 8.92
C HIS A 200 -4.55 18.07 8.35
N CYS A 201 -3.75 17.41 7.50
CA CYS A 201 -4.19 16.22 6.77
C CYS A 201 -3.88 14.91 7.50
N ARG A 202 -3.13 14.96 8.62
CA ARG A 202 -2.70 13.80 9.42
C ARG A 202 -1.84 12.76 8.67
N ILE A 203 -1.39 13.08 7.45
CA ILE A 203 -0.43 12.27 6.69
C ILE A 203 0.91 12.26 7.43
N LEU A 204 1.63 11.14 7.35
CA LEU A 204 2.97 11.02 7.94
C LEU A 204 3.95 11.96 7.25
N VAL A 205 4.74 12.68 8.04
CA VAL A 205 5.75 13.63 7.57
C VAL A 205 7.12 13.19 8.05
N VAL A 206 8.09 13.18 7.14
CA VAL A 206 9.49 12.94 7.48
C VAL A 206 10.03 14.17 8.22
N CYS A 207 10.26 14.04 9.52
CA CYS A 207 10.76 15.11 10.37
C CYS A 207 11.80 14.56 11.35
N CYS A 208 12.98 15.17 11.42
CA CYS A 208 14.00 14.75 12.38
C CYS A 208 13.58 15.03 13.82
N ASP A 209 14.19 14.33 14.77
CA ASP A 209 13.88 14.46 16.20
C ASP A 209 14.03 15.90 16.69
N THR A 210 15.13 16.57 16.33
CA THR A 210 15.38 17.96 16.70
C THR A 210 14.23 18.91 16.29
N CYS A 211 13.69 18.77 15.07
CA CYS A 211 12.59 19.62 14.62
C CYS A 211 11.25 19.20 15.23
N HIS A 212 11.06 17.92 15.52
CA HIS A 212 9.85 17.43 16.19
C HIS A 212 9.79 17.91 17.65
N ASP A 213 10.89 17.77 18.39
CA ASP A 213 11.00 18.13 19.81
C ASP A 213 10.96 19.64 20.02
N ALA A 214 11.42 20.43 19.03
CA ALA A 214 11.27 21.88 19.01
C ALA A 214 9.80 22.35 18.79
N GLY A 215 8.85 21.43 18.61
CA GLY A 215 7.43 21.76 18.46
C GLY A 215 7.08 22.43 17.12
N VAL A 216 7.94 22.30 16.10
CA VAL A 216 7.69 22.93 14.80
C VAL A 216 6.46 22.30 14.14
N PRO A 217 5.44 23.09 13.75
CA PRO A 217 4.27 22.56 13.07
C PRO A 217 4.65 21.82 11.78
N LEU A 218 4.23 20.56 11.66
CA LEU A 218 4.57 19.74 10.51
C LEU A 218 3.76 20.18 9.28
N PRO A 219 4.44 20.61 8.19
CA PRO A 219 3.79 21.22 7.05
C PRO A 219 2.88 20.22 6.30
N CYS A 220 1.91 20.76 5.57
CA CYS A 220 1.02 20.00 4.71
C CYS A 220 1.51 20.05 3.27
N ASP A 221 1.69 18.89 2.63
CA ASP A 221 2.01 18.81 1.19
C ASP A 221 0.74 18.75 0.31
N SER A 222 -0.47 18.67 0.88
CA SER A 222 -1.69 18.62 0.08
C SER A 222 -2.07 20.01 -0.41
N LYS A 223 -2.00 20.22 -1.73
CA LYS A 223 -2.74 21.28 -2.43
C LYS A 223 -4.27 21.06 -2.41
N SER A 224 -4.77 20.08 -1.66
CA SER A 224 -6.20 19.81 -1.51
C SER A 224 -6.56 19.68 -0.04
N PRO A 225 -7.54 20.48 0.47
CA PRO A 225 -8.29 20.12 1.66
C PRO A 225 -9.00 18.77 1.41
N ARG A 226 -9.24 18.02 2.48
CA ARG A 226 -10.06 16.80 2.44
C ARG A 226 -11.49 17.13 2.03
#